data_AF-A0A2P8QGV2-F1
#
_entry.id   AF-A0A2P8QGV2-F1
#
_cell.length_a   1.000
_cell.length_b   1.000
_cell.length_c   1.000
_cell.angle_alpha   90.00
_cell.angle_beta   90.00
_cell.angle_gamma   90.00
#
_symmetry.space_group_name_H-M   'P 1'
#
loop_
_entity.id
_entity.type
_entity.pdbx_description
1 polymer ?
#
loop_
_entity_poly.entity_id
_entity_poly.type
_entity_poly.pdbx_seq_one_letter_code
_entity_poly.pdbx_strand_id
1 'polypeptide(L)'
;MHNQLDESTRTWGMMCHLSALAGFFFPFGFILAPLVVWLTQKNKHPFIAEQGKESVNFQISIVIYLGLLILVMFVGFNLGFRLIPSFSLLVFISLVFAVPASFWLIATIIAAIKAYNGQFYRYPFNIRLLK
;
A
#
# COMPACT_ATOMS: atom_id res chain seq x y z
N MET A 1 4.76 -11.77 30.69
CA MET A 1 6.06 -11.67 29.99
C MET A 1 5.76 -11.54 28.51
N HIS A 2 5.92 -10.35 27.91
CA HIS A 2 5.90 -10.26 26.45
C HIS A 2 7.11 -11.04 25.97
N ASN A 3 6.90 -12.23 25.41
CA ASN A 3 7.93 -12.86 24.60
C ASN A 3 8.13 -11.91 23.42
N GLN A 4 9.15 -11.06 23.51
CA GLN A 4 9.48 -10.12 22.46
C GLN A 4 9.77 -10.97 21.22
N LEU A 5 9.07 -10.68 20.12
CA LEU A 5 9.32 -11.35 18.84
C LEU A 5 10.82 -11.28 18.55
N ASP A 6 11.39 -12.39 18.08
CA ASP A 6 12.80 -12.40 17.70
C ASP A 6 13.06 -11.36 16.59
N GLU A 7 14.31 -10.91 16.52
CA GLU A 7 14.71 -9.86 15.58
C GLU A 7 14.40 -10.24 14.12
N SER A 8 14.54 -11.51 13.74
CA SER A 8 14.24 -11.95 12.38
C SER A 8 12.75 -11.85 12.07
N THR A 9 11.89 -12.22 13.02
CA THR A 9 10.43 -12.10 12.86
C THR A 9 10.00 -10.64 12.71
N ARG A 10 10.58 -9.74 13.51
CA ARG A 10 10.34 -8.29 13.42
C ARG A 10 10.81 -7.73 12.09
N THR A 11 11.99 -8.15 11.64
CA THR A 11 12.58 -7.74 10.36
C THR A 11 11.73 -8.19 9.19
N TRP A 12 11.27 -9.44 9.18
CA TRP A 12 10.41 -9.94 8.11
C TRP A 12 9.02 -9.29 8.13
N GLY A 13 8.46 -9.01 9.31
CA GLY A 13 7.22 -8.23 9.42
C GLY A 13 7.36 -6.81 8.88
N MET A 14 8.51 -6.15 9.10
CA MET A 14 8.84 -4.86 8.50
C MET A 14 8.99 -4.97 6.97
N MET A 15 9.70 -5.99 6.48
CA MET A 15 9.94 -6.23 5.04
C MET A 15 8.65 -6.50 4.27
N CYS A 16 7.63 -7.11 4.90
CA CYS A 16 6.31 -7.24 4.30
C CYS A 16 5.72 -5.88 3.85
N HIS A 17 6.03 -4.80 4.56
CA HIS A 17 5.56 -3.45 4.23
C HIS A 17 6.56 -2.72 3.33
N LEU A 18 7.85 -2.69 3.69
CA LEU A 18 8.87 -1.95 2.91
C LEU A 18 9.07 -2.46 1.50
N SER A 19 8.82 -3.75 1.24
CA SER A 19 8.89 -4.29 -0.11
C SER A 19 7.93 -3.61 -1.09
N ALA A 20 6.87 -2.94 -0.62
CA ALA A 20 5.98 -2.17 -1.49
C ALA A 20 6.70 -0.99 -2.17
N LEU A 21 7.79 -0.49 -1.60
CA LEU A 21 8.60 0.58 -2.19
C LEU A 21 9.34 0.11 -3.45
N ALA A 22 9.39 -1.20 -3.72
CA ALA A 22 9.91 -1.73 -4.98
C ALA A 22 9.14 -1.20 -6.21
N GLY A 23 7.91 -0.72 -6.03
CA GLY A 23 7.13 -0.05 -7.07
C GLY A 23 7.77 1.23 -7.62
N PHE A 24 8.75 1.83 -6.94
CA PHE A 24 9.53 2.95 -7.48
C PHE A 24 10.53 2.54 -8.56
N PHE A 25 10.95 1.27 -8.58
CA PHE A 25 12.02 0.79 -9.45
C PHE A 25 11.50 0.00 -10.65
N PHE A 26 10.36 -0.68 -10.52
CA PHE A 26 9.79 -1.47 -11.60
C PHE A 26 8.25 -1.50 -11.54
N PRO A 27 7.58 -1.63 -12.70
CA PRO A 27 6.13 -1.68 -12.77
C PRO A 27 5.58 -2.83 -11.92
N PHE A 28 4.44 -2.60 -11.27
CA PHE A 28 3.77 -3.54 -10.36
C PHE A 28 4.57 -3.98 -9.12
N GLY A 29 5.78 -3.44 -8.89
CA GLY A 29 6.62 -3.81 -7.76
C GLY A 29 5.97 -3.57 -6.40
N PHE A 30 5.08 -2.59 -6.31
CA PHE A 30 4.35 -2.28 -5.07
C PHE A 30 3.36 -3.37 -4.64
N ILE A 31 2.89 -4.24 -5.53
CA ILE A 31 2.09 -5.43 -5.17
C ILE A 31 2.97 -6.68 -5.18
N LEU A 32 3.76 -6.88 -6.24
CA LEU A 32 4.48 -8.13 -6.46
C LEU A 32 5.53 -8.37 -5.37
N ALA A 33 6.25 -7.35 -4.94
CA ALA A 33 7.30 -7.54 -3.93
C ALA A 33 6.73 -7.88 -2.54
N PRO A 34 5.70 -7.18 -2.00
CA PRO A 34 5.02 -7.62 -0.78
C PRO A 34 4.41 -9.02 -0.88
N LEU A 35 3.85 -9.38 -2.03
CA LEU A 35 3.31 -10.71 -2.27
C LEU A 35 4.40 -11.78 -2.20
N VAL A 36 5.54 -11.58 -2.86
CA VAL A 36 6.67 -12.50 -2.82
C VAL A 36 7.24 -12.62 -1.40
N VAL A 37 7.45 -11.50 -0.70
CA VAL A 37 7.91 -11.52 0.70
C VAL A 37 6.92 -12.29 1.57
N TRP A 38 5.62 -12.02 1.46
CA TRP A 38 4.61 -12.73 2.24
C TRP A 38 4.57 -14.22 1.92
N LEU A 39 4.54 -14.63 0.64
CA LEU A 39 4.47 -16.03 0.25
C LEU A 39 5.69 -16.84 0.71
N THR A 40 6.88 -16.24 0.72
CA THR A 40 8.12 -16.91 1.13
C THR A 40 8.30 -17.00 2.65
N GLN A 41 7.68 -16.09 3.42
CA GLN A 41 7.91 -15.99 4.86
C GLN A 41 6.70 -16.33 5.74
N LYS A 42 5.48 -16.37 5.19
CA LYS A 42 4.24 -16.57 5.96
C LYS A 42 4.22 -17.83 6.83
N ASN A 43 4.88 -18.92 6.41
CA ASN A 43 4.87 -20.18 7.16
C ASN A 43 5.86 -20.19 8.34
N LYS A 44 6.71 -19.17 8.46
CA LYS A 44 7.76 -19.11 9.51
C LYS A 44 7.23 -18.60 10.85
N HIS A 45 6.33 -17.63 10.84
CA HIS A 45 5.77 -17.08 12.08
C HIS A 45 4.38 -16.44 11.86
N PRO A 46 3.40 -16.63 12.78
CA PRO A 46 2.05 -16.06 12.66
C PRO A 46 2.03 -14.53 12.51
N PHE A 47 2.94 -13.83 13.18
CA PHE A 47 3.11 -12.38 13.03
C PHE A 47 3.42 -11.97 11.57
N ILE A 48 4.36 -12.67 10.92
CA ILE A 48 4.73 -12.40 9.52
C ILE A 48 3.55 -12.73 8.60
N ALA A 49 2.85 -13.84 8.86
CA ALA A 49 1.68 -14.23 8.09
C ALA A 49 0.60 -13.15 8.12
N GLU A 50 0.31 -12.58 9.30
CA GLU A 50 -0.68 -11.51 9.47
C GLU A 50 -0.21 -10.18 8.87
N GLN A 51 1.03 -9.74 9.14
CA GLN A 51 1.53 -8.46 8.63
C GLN A 51 1.71 -8.49 7.11
N GLY A 52 2.13 -9.62 6.54
CA GLY A 52 2.20 -9.80 5.10
C GLY A 52 0.83 -9.82 4.42
N LYS A 53 -0.16 -10.52 4.99
CA LYS A 53 -1.56 -10.45 4.50
C LYS A 53 -2.08 -9.03 4.51
N GLU A 54 -1.87 -8.32 5.61
CA GLU A 54 -2.34 -6.96 5.81
C GLU A 54 -1.69 -5.99 4.80
N SER A 55 -0.37 -6.13 4.57
CA SER A 55 0.35 -5.37 3.54
C SER A 55 -0.19 -5.65 2.14
N VAL A 56 -0.26 -6.91 1.71
CA VAL A 56 -0.73 -7.29 0.37
C VAL A 56 -2.16 -6.79 0.12
N ASN A 57 -3.06 -6.97 1.09
CA ASN A 57 -4.42 -6.44 1.01
C ASN A 57 -4.44 -4.90 0.83
N PHE A 58 -3.57 -4.18 1.53
CA PHE A 58 -3.51 -2.72 1.42
C PHE A 58 -3.03 -2.27 0.04
N GLN A 59 -2.01 -2.94 -0.51
CA GLN A 59 -1.51 -2.64 -1.85
C GLN A 59 -2.59 -2.87 -2.92
N ILE A 60 -3.36 -3.96 -2.78
CA ILE A 60 -4.51 -4.21 -3.66
C ILE A 60 -5.59 -3.15 -3.47
N SER A 61 -5.88 -2.75 -2.23
CA SER A 61 -6.87 -1.70 -1.93
C SER A 61 -6.52 -0.38 -2.60
N ILE A 62 -5.25 0.03 -2.52
CA ILE A 62 -4.75 1.24 -3.16
C ILE A 62 -4.89 1.17 -4.69
N VAL A 63 -4.62 0.02 -5.31
CA VAL A 63 -4.87 -0.16 -6.75
C VAL A 63 -6.35 -0.01 -7.10
N ILE A 64 -7.23 -0.61 -6.32
CA ILE A 64 -8.68 -0.50 -6.54
C ILE A 64 -9.10 0.97 -6.44
N TYR A 65 -8.63 1.70 -5.42
CA TYR A 65 -8.96 3.11 -5.24
C TYR A 65 -8.40 4.00 -6.35
N LEU A 66 -7.16 3.79 -6.77
CA LEU A 66 -6.56 4.53 -7.88
C LEU A 66 -7.25 4.21 -9.21
N GLY A 67 -7.63 2.95 -9.44
CA GLY A 67 -8.39 2.55 -10.62
C GLY A 67 -9.77 3.22 -10.68
N LEU A 68 -10.49 3.26 -9.55
CA LEU A 68 -11.77 3.97 -9.47
C LEU A 68 -11.62 5.48 -9.69
N LEU A 69 -10.55 6.07 -9.14
CA LEU A 69 -10.24 7.49 -9.31
C LEU A 69 -9.99 7.84 -10.78
N ILE A 70 -9.20 7.01 -11.48
CA ILE A 70 -8.96 7.14 -12.93
C ILE A 70 -10.27 7.03 -13.71
N LEU A 71 -11.13 6.06 -13.38
CA LEU A 71 -12.43 5.89 -14.03
C LEU A 71 -13.32 7.13 -13.86
N VAL A 72 -13.40 7.67 -12.64
CA VAL A 72 -14.18 8.89 -12.34
C VAL A 72 -13.64 10.08 -13.14
N MET A 73 -12.31 10.26 -13.21
CA MET A 73 -11.71 11.32 -14.00
C MET A 73 -11.99 11.16 -15.49
N PHE A 74 -11.91 9.94 -16.02
CA PHE A 74 -12.21 9.66 -17.41
C PHE A 74 -13.67 9.98 -17.77
N VAL A 75 -14.62 9.57 -16.92
CA VAL A 75 -16.05 9.87 -17.12
C VAL A 75 -16.32 11.37 -17.00
N GLY A 76 -15.79 12.04 -15.97
CA GLY A 76 -15.96 13.48 -15.78
C GLY A 76 -15.36 14.29 -16.92
N PHE A 77 -14.23 13.85 -17.48
CA PHE A 77 -13.62 14.47 -18.65
C PHE A 77 -14.52 14.41 -19.88
N ASN A 78 -15.22 13.30 -20.09
CA ASN A 78 -16.17 13.16 -21.20
C ASN A 78 -17.50 13.90 -20.97
N LEU A 79 -17.90 14.12 -19.72
CA LEU A 79 -19.18 14.75 -19.37
C LEU A 79 -19.16 16.28 -19.22
N GLY A 80 -17.99 16.93 -19.14
CA GLY A 80 -17.98 18.40 -19.04
C GLY A 80 -16.68 19.07 -18.66
N PHE A 81 -15.66 18.35 -18.17
CA PHE A 81 -14.37 18.98 -17.82
C PHE A 81 -13.59 19.53 -19.03
N ARG A 82 -14.04 19.31 -20.27
CA ARG A 82 -13.45 19.92 -21.48
C ARG A 82 -13.48 21.45 -21.47
N LEU A 83 -14.38 22.06 -20.70
CA LEU A 83 -14.51 23.52 -20.60
C LEU A 83 -13.55 24.15 -19.57
N ILE A 84 -12.85 23.32 -18.78
CA ILE A 84 -11.88 23.81 -17.77
C ILE A 84 -10.59 24.25 -18.49
N PRO A 85 -10.00 25.41 -18.14
CA PRO A 85 -8.70 25.81 -18.65
C PRO A 85 -7.63 24.74 -18.39
N SER A 86 -6.83 24.44 -19.41
CA SER A 86 -5.82 23.37 -19.40
C SER A 86 -4.89 23.41 -18.18
N PHE A 87 -4.51 24.61 -17.72
CA PHE A 87 -3.68 24.80 -16.53
C PHE A 87 -4.38 24.32 -15.24
N SER A 88 -5.64 24.67 -15.04
CA SER A 88 -6.43 24.24 -13.87
C SER A 88 -6.63 22.73 -13.84
N LEU A 89 -6.80 22.10 -15.02
CA LEU A 89 -6.91 20.65 -15.14
C LEU A 89 -5.61 19.94 -14.74
N LEU A 90 -4.44 20.44 -15.16
CA LEU A 90 -3.14 19.87 -14.78
C LEU A 90 -2.90 19.93 -13.26
N VAL A 91 -3.22 21.06 -12.64
CA VAL A 91 -3.10 21.21 -11.17
C VAL A 91 -4.03 20.24 -10.45
N PHE A 92 -5.29 20.14 -10.91
CA PHE A 92 -6.27 19.21 -10.35
C PHE A 92 -5.80 17.75 -10.44
N ILE A 93 -5.37 17.30 -11.62
CA ILE A 93 -4.84 15.95 -11.83
C ILE A 93 -3.64 15.69 -10.90
N SER A 94 -2.73 16.66 -10.79
CA SER A 94 -1.55 16.54 -9.94
C SER A 94 -1.92 16.34 -8.47
N LEU A 95 -2.84 17.14 -7.93
CA LEU A 95 -3.32 17.01 -6.56
C LEU A 95 -4.04 15.68 -6.31
N VAL A 96 -4.88 15.27 -7.27
CA VAL A 96 -5.66 14.03 -7.20
C VAL A 96 -4.77 12.79 -7.08
N PHE A 97 -3.61 12.76 -7.72
CA PHE A 97 -2.65 11.65 -7.58
C PHE A 97 -1.64 11.83 -6.44
N ALA A 98 -1.19 13.06 -6.18
CA ALA A 98 -0.18 13.33 -5.16
C ALA A 98 -0.68 13.02 -3.74
N VAL A 99 -1.94 13.31 -3.44
CA VAL A 99 -2.51 13.09 -2.10
C VAL A 99 -2.59 11.59 -1.77
N PRO A 100 -3.20 10.72 -2.59
CA PRO A 100 -3.19 9.27 -2.35
C PRO A 100 -1.79 8.66 -2.31
N ALA A 101 -0.87 9.10 -3.19
CA ALA A 101 0.51 8.61 -3.19
C ALA A 101 1.25 8.95 -1.89
N SER A 102 1.07 10.17 -1.38
CA SER A 102 1.64 10.60 -0.10
C SER A 102 1.07 9.78 1.06
N PHE A 103 -0.25 9.60 1.09
CA PHE A 103 -0.91 8.75 2.09
C PHE A 103 -0.40 7.31 2.06
N TRP A 104 -0.30 6.70 0.88
CA TRP A 104 0.24 5.36 0.69
C TRP A 104 1.66 5.22 1.24
N LEU A 105 2.54 6.17 0.91
CA LEU A 105 3.93 6.16 1.36
C LEU A 105 4.02 6.27 2.89
N ILE A 106 3.34 7.25 3.48
CA ILE A 106 3.32 7.48 4.93
C ILE A 106 2.79 6.25 5.66
N ALA A 107 1.66 5.70 5.21
CA ALA A 107 1.06 4.51 5.82
C ALA A 107 2.02 3.31 5.76
N THR A 108 2.68 3.09 4.62
CA THR A 108 3.64 1.99 4.43
C THR A 108 4.83 2.11 5.39
N ILE A 109 5.38 3.32 5.56
CA ILE A 109 6.50 3.57 6.49
C ILE A 109 6.05 3.38 7.95
N ILE A 110 4.88 3.89 8.33
CA ILE A 110 4.34 3.70 9.69
C ILE A 110 4.13 2.22 9.98
N ALA A 111 3.56 1.48 9.02
CA ALA A 111 3.36 0.04 9.15
C ALA A 111 4.67 -0.71 9.32
N ALA A 112 5.69 -0.38 8.54
CA ALA A 112 7.02 -0.94 8.63
C ALA A 112 7.64 -0.70 10.01
N ILE A 113 7.61 0.54 10.51
CA ILE A 113 8.15 0.91 11.84
C ILE A 113 7.41 0.16 12.95
N LYS A 114 6.07 0.13 12.91
CA LYS A 114 5.26 -0.58 13.91
C LYS A 114 5.49 -2.09 13.88
N ALA A 115 5.60 -2.67 12.69
CA ALA A 115 5.91 -4.08 12.53
C ALA A 115 7.33 -4.41 13.05
N TYR A 116 8.31 -3.53 12.79
CA TYR A 116 9.64 -3.66 13.37
C TYR A 116 9.62 -3.53 14.89
N ASN A 117 8.70 -2.78 15.50
CA ASN A 117 8.51 -2.75 16.96
C ASN A 117 7.70 -3.96 17.50
N GLY A 118 7.40 -4.94 16.65
CA GLY A 118 6.64 -6.13 17.00
C GLY A 118 5.16 -5.89 17.23
N GLN A 119 4.64 -4.74 16.77
CA GLN A 119 3.23 -4.38 16.90
C GLN A 119 2.46 -4.81 15.66
N PHE A 120 1.28 -5.41 15.85
CA PHE A 120 0.37 -5.66 14.75
C PHE A 120 -0.17 -4.34 14.21
N TYR A 121 0.23 -3.98 12.99
CA TYR A 121 -0.34 -2.84 12.30
C TYR A 121 -1.58 -3.27 11.50
N ARG A 122 -2.56 -2.37 11.39
CA ARG A 122 -3.72 -2.49 10.50
C ARG A 122 -3.82 -1.20 9.69
N TYR A 123 -3.82 -1.32 8.38
CA TYR A 123 -3.92 -0.16 7.51
C TYR A 123 -5.32 0.46 7.58
N PRO A 124 -5.42 1.80 7.65
CA PRO A 124 -6.68 2.48 7.40
C PRO A 124 -7.14 2.23 5.95
N PHE A 125 -8.45 2.13 5.74
CA PHE A 125 -9.07 1.86 4.43
C PHE A 125 -8.56 0.59 3.73
N ASN A 126 -8.22 -0.45 4.49
CA ASN A 126 -7.78 -1.72 3.92
C ASN A 126 -8.97 -2.66 3.62
N ILE A 127 -9.03 -3.16 2.38
CA ILE A 127 -9.96 -4.19 1.94
C ILE A 127 -9.30 -5.56 2.16
N ARG A 128 -9.77 -6.31 3.16
CA ARG A 128 -9.19 -7.60 3.56
C ARG A 128 -9.69 -8.75 2.69
N LEU A 129 -9.13 -8.85 1.49
CA LEU A 129 -9.46 -9.90 0.51
C LEU A 129 -8.84 -11.25 0.89
N LEU A 130 -7.57 -11.25 1.27
CA LEU A 130 -6.87 -12.41 1.82
C LEU A 130 -7.27 -12.60 3.29
N LYS A 131 -7.77 -13.80 3.63
CA LYS A 131 -8.21 -14.20 4.98
C LYS A 131 -7.14 -15.01 5.70
#